data_AF-A0AAU9KZI3-F1
#
_entry.id   AF-A0AAU9KZI3-F1
#
_cell.length_a   1.000
_cell.length_b   1.000
_cell.length_c   1.000
_cell.angle_alpha   90.00
_cell.angle_beta   90.00
_cell.angle_gamma   90.00
#
_symmetry.space_group_name_H-M   'P 1'
#
loop_
_entity.id
_entity.type
_entity.pdbx_description
1 polymer ?
#
loop_
_entity_poly.entity_id
_entity_poly.type
_entity_poly.pdbx_seq_one_letter_code
_entity_poly.pdbx_strand_id
1 'polypeptide(L)'
;MARSPSVGRTVSTIPLRSRKRDFISIATTPNTSSCSSSSLQKNKAVKEKKTSFPANSVVAPTPSKFPVLTALKKRIENNSNDHKVLLKYSNLVPARLLRRYKRFLADVVLLNEIKKDEGVETVGEKKSVAEDDGSVEPNATSIVTVYCPNTGPMVGLLEGLPNARVQLSKSSDPKRKYAYTLEMIQIYNGERNVWVGVHSASANRMVEHALASRWLTELGHYDSVRREVKFAKNSRVDFVLTTNAKDGAIIHEQYLEVKSVTLAVSRFHKSSSRCAMFPDTISVRAQKHVTELTDLLSATAKVQGSQEKKTSTCKLSGTIIFLVQRDDCNEFAPSFQHDKKFAELCAVAAKSGIQLLAYACALEPDKTRNNGVVRLLGSLPLYKAS
;
A
#
# COMPACT_ATOMS: atom_id res chain seq x y z
N MET A 1 57.92 46.81 -28.71
CA MET A 1 58.86 45.70 -28.41
C MET A 1 58.40 45.03 -27.12
N ALA A 2 58.23 43.72 -26.96
CA ALA A 2 58.11 42.59 -27.86
C ALA A 2 57.57 41.39 -27.04
N ARG A 3 56.58 40.70 -27.61
CA ARG A 3 56.30 39.24 -27.59
C ARG A 3 56.07 38.46 -26.27
N SER A 4 54.93 37.77 -26.31
CA SER A 4 54.58 36.50 -25.68
C SER A 4 55.62 35.38 -25.88
N PRO A 5 55.50 34.30 -25.07
CA PRO A 5 55.20 33.01 -25.70
C PRO A 5 54.05 32.25 -25.04
N SER A 6 53.21 31.70 -25.92
CA SER A 6 52.30 30.58 -25.70
C SER A 6 53.05 29.25 -25.72
N VAL A 7 52.70 28.30 -24.83
CA VAL A 7 52.62 26.81 -24.97
C VAL A 7 52.07 26.33 -23.61
N GLY A 8 51.17 25.37 -23.41
CA GLY A 8 50.54 24.36 -24.25
C GLY A 8 49.62 23.51 -23.36
N ARG A 9 48.65 22.87 -24.01
CA ARG A 9 47.46 22.21 -23.48
C ARG A 9 47.78 20.75 -23.10
N THR A 10 47.28 20.26 -21.97
CA THR A 10 46.96 18.83 -21.76
C THR A 10 45.83 18.69 -20.73
N VAL A 11 44.61 18.58 -21.23
CA VAL A 11 43.46 18.10 -20.47
C VAL A 11 43.37 16.60 -20.76
N SER A 12 43.62 15.76 -19.76
CA SER A 12 43.40 14.32 -19.87
C SER A 12 41.91 14.02 -19.76
N THR A 13 41.24 13.93 -20.90
CA THR A 13 39.87 13.43 -21.01
C THR A 13 39.86 11.90 -20.91
N ILE A 14 39.32 11.38 -19.80
CA ILE A 14 39.04 9.94 -19.64
C ILE A 14 37.76 9.62 -20.43
N PRO A 15 37.77 8.67 -21.39
CA PRO A 15 36.60 8.35 -22.18
C PRO A 15 35.60 7.48 -21.39
N LEU A 16 34.39 8.01 -21.20
CA LEU A 16 33.21 7.27 -20.77
C LEU A 16 32.79 6.27 -21.84
N ARG A 17 32.90 4.98 -21.53
CA ARG A 17 32.49 3.88 -22.39
C ARG A 17 30.96 3.76 -22.40
N SER A 18 30.31 4.40 -23.36
CA SER A 18 28.87 4.19 -23.64
C SER A 18 28.70 2.87 -24.40
N ARG A 19 27.91 1.94 -23.86
CA ARG A 19 27.36 0.81 -24.61
C ARG A 19 25.98 1.21 -25.14
N LYS A 20 25.92 1.73 -26.36
CA LYS A 20 24.70 1.73 -27.18
C LYS A 20 24.61 0.38 -27.89
N ARG A 21 23.47 -0.30 -27.75
CA ARG A 21 23.07 -1.39 -28.66
C ARG A 21 22.35 -0.75 -29.85
N ASP A 22 22.73 -1.19 -31.02
CA ASP A 22 22.20 -0.75 -32.30
C ASP A 22 20.74 -1.19 -32.46
N PHE A 23 19.87 -0.24 -32.84
CA PHE A 23 18.60 -0.51 -33.48
C PHE A 23 18.73 -0.03 -34.92
N ILE A 24 18.76 -0.97 -35.85
CA ILE A 24 18.68 -0.72 -37.28
C ILE A 24 17.23 -0.40 -37.61
N SER A 25 16.98 0.80 -38.13
CA SER A 25 15.76 1.15 -38.85
C SER A 25 16.14 1.42 -40.31
N ILE A 26 15.61 0.62 -41.24
CA ILE A 26 15.59 0.97 -42.67
C ILE A 26 14.15 1.32 -43.02
N ALA A 27 13.98 2.53 -43.53
CA ALA A 27 12.77 3.05 -44.11
C ALA A 27 12.67 2.66 -45.58
N THR A 28 11.46 2.43 -46.10
CA THR A 28 11.12 2.85 -47.46
C THR A 28 9.62 3.15 -47.58
N THR A 29 9.36 4.17 -48.40
CA THR A 29 8.18 5.02 -48.62
C THR A 29 7.08 4.39 -49.51
N PRO A 30 5.93 5.08 -49.75
CA PRO A 30 4.62 4.49 -50.01
C PRO A 30 4.26 4.44 -51.50
N ASN A 31 3.16 3.75 -51.84
CA ASN A 31 2.20 4.24 -52.83
C ASN A 31 0.87 3.49 -52.85
N THR A 32 -0.16 4.28 -53.15
CA THR A 32 -1.59 3.98 -53.33
C THR A 32 -1.87 3.19 -54.61
N SER A 33 -2.88 2.29 -54.62
CA SER A 33 -3.89 2.19 -55.69
C SER A 33 -4.93 1.09 -55.40
N SER A 34 -5.97 1.15 -56.21
CA SER A 34 -7.37 0.75 -56.08
C SER A 34 -7.72 -0.70 -56.44
N CYS A 35 -8.84 -1.15 -55.88
CA CYS A 35 -9.96 -1.90 -56.49
C CYS A 35 -9.66 -2.99 -57.55
N SER A 36 -10.02 -4.24 -57.28
CA SER A 36 -11.06 -4.99 -58.01
C SER A 36 -11.04 -6.50 -57.72
N SER A 37 -12.21 -7.09 -57.96
CA SER A 37 -12.68 -8.47 -57.85
C SER A 37 -11.76 -9.60 -58.35
N SER A 38 -11.80 -10.76 -57.69
CA SER A 38 -12.39 -11.99 -58.27
C SER A 38 -12.27 -13.20 -57.34
N SER A 39 -13.31 -14.02 -57.46
CA SER A 39 -13.60 -15.31 -56.83
C SER A 39 -12.49 -16.36 -56.92
N LEU A 40 -12.36 -17.19 -55.88
CA LEU A 40 -12.24 -18.65 -56.03
C LEU A 40 -12.63 -19.36 -54.73
N GLN A 41 -13.69 -20.17 -54.87
CA GLN A 41 -14.29 -21.03 -53.86
C GLN A 41 -13.38 -22.20 -53.50
N LYS A 42 -13.34 -22.58 -52.21
CA LYS A 42 -13.27 -24.00 -51.81
C LYS A 42 -14.21 -24.24 -50.62
N ASN A 43 -15.28 -24.98 -50.90
CA ASN A 43 -16.25 -25.48 -49.95
C ASN A 43 -15.65 -26.54 -49.02
N LYS A 44 -15.97 -26.47 -47.73
CA LYS A 44 -16.24 -27.67 -46.92
C LYS A 44 -17.23 -27.36 -45.81
N ALA A 45 -18.32 -28.13 -45.85
CA ALA A 45 -19.52 -27.99 -45.03
C ALA A 45 -19.28 -28.28 -43.55
N VAL A 46 -19.90 -27.50 -42.66
CA VAL A 46 -20.21 -27.91 -41.28
C VAL A 46 -21.59 -27.40 -40.88
N LYS A 47 -22.44 -28.36 -40.55
CA LYS A 47 -23.77 -28.35 -39.90
C LYS A 47 -24.23 -27.05 -39.24
N GLU A 48 -25.43 -26.62 -39.64
CA GLU A 48 -26.32 -25.80 -38.82
C GLU A 48 -26.60 -26.49 -37.47
N LYS A 49 -26.21 -25.83 -36.39
CA LYS A 49 -26.80 -26.05 -35.07
C LYS A 49 -27.41 -24.72 -34.62
N LYS A 50 -28.75 -24.68 -34.63
CA LYS A 50 -29.53 -23.74 -33.82
C LYS A 50 -29.10 -23.92 -32.37
N THR A 51 -28.45 -22.92 -31.79
CA THR A 51 -28.27 -22.81 -30.34
C THR A 51 -29.05 -21.61 -29.87
N SER A 52 -30.26 -21.88 -29.39
CA SER A 52 -31.01 -21.02 -28.49
C SER A 52 -30.13 -20.66 -27.28
N PHE A 53 -29.96 -19.37 -27.03
CA PHE A 53 -29.35 -18.88 -25.80
C PHE A 53 -30.29 -19.18 -24.62
N PRO A 54 -29.86 -19.94 -23.58
CA PRO A 54 -30.63 -20.00 -22.35
C PRO A 54 -30.44 -18.70 -21.56
N ALA A 55 -31.55 -18.21 -21.03
CA ALA A 55 -31.66 -17.01 -20.21
C ALA A 55 -30.67 -17.01 -19.04
N ASN A 56 -30.20 -15.81 -18.70
CA ASN A 56 -29.38 -15.48 -17.53
C ASN A 56 -29.88 -16.23 -16.28
N SER A 57 -29.11 -17.21 -15.81
CA SER A 57 -29.23 -17.67 -14.43
C SER A 57 -28.53 -16.63 -13.56
N VAL A 58 -29.36 -15.84 -12.87
CA VAL A 58 -28.91 -15.04 -11.72
C VAL A 58 -28.40 -16.02 -10.67
N VAL A 59 -27.09 -16.22 -10.62
CA VAL A 59 -26.46 -16.96 -9.52
C VAL A 59 -26.66 -16.12 -8.26
N ALA A 60 -27.55 -16.58 -7.38
CA ALA A 60 -27.78 -15.97 -6.08
C ALA A 60 -26.43 -15.83 -5.35
N PRO A 61 -26.16 -14.67 -4.72
CA PRO A 61 -24.93 -14.50 -3.95
C PRO A 61 -24.91 -15.52 -2.82
N THR A 62 -23.87 -16.35 -2.77
CA THR A 62 -23.58 -17.22 -1.64
C THR A 62 -23.59 -16.41 -0.34
N PRO A 63 -24.30 -16.84 0.71
CA PRO A 63 -24.32 -16.12 1.98
C PRO A 63 -22.88 -15.98 2.50
N SER A 64 -22.51 -14.74 2.78
CA SER A 64 -21.22 -14.40 3.37
C SER A 64 -21.06 -15.17 4.67
N LYS A 65 -20.00 -16.00 4.79
CA LYS A 65 -19.61 -16.66 6.06
C LYS A 65 -19.09 -15.67 7.11
N PHE A 66 -19.18 -14.36 6.84
CA PHE A 66 -18.68 -13.33 7.75
C PHE A 66 -19.71 -13.01 8.82
N PRO A 67 -19.29 -12.87 10.08
CA PRO A 67 -20.23 -12.58 11.13
C PRO A 67 -20.86 -11.19 10.93
N VAL A 68 -22.16 -11.10 11.19
CA VAL A 68 -22.83 -9.83 11.54
C VAL A 68 -21.95 -9.12 12.58
N LEU A 69 -21.85 -7.79 12.53
CA LEU A 69 -21.00 -6.96 13.41
C LEU A 69 -20.96 -7.44 14.87
N THR A 70 -22.05 -8.00 15.37
CA THR A 70 -22.18 -8.65 16.67
C THR A 70 -21.07 -9.67 16.98
N ALA A 71 -20.64 -10.50 16.03
CA ALA A 71 -19.56 -11.47 16.25
C ALA A 71 -18.15 -10.89 15.99
N LEU A 72 -18.04 -9.72 15.34
CA LEU A 72 -16.83 -8.91 15.37
C LEU A 72 -16.67 -8.16 16.71
N LYS A 73 -17.77 -7.63 17.27
CA LYS A 73 -17.83 -6.96 18.59
C LYS A 73 -17.44 -7.88 19.75
N LYS A 74 -17.91 -9.13 19.77
CA LYS A 74 -17.51 -10.11 20.80
C LYS A 74 -16.00 -10.39 20.84
N ARG A 75 -15.27 -10.13 19.76
CA ARG A 75 -13.81 -10.25 19.71
C ARG A 75 -13.09 -9.01 20.26
N ILE A 76 -13.78 -7.88 20.31
CA ILE A 76 -13.28 -6.56 20.71
C ILE A 76 -13.52 -6.30 22.20
N GLU A 77 -14.66 -6.77 22.75
CA GLU A 77 -15.09 -6.51 24.15
C GLU A 77 -14.15 -7.06 25.25
N ASN A 78 -13.15 -7.88 24.91
CA ASN A 78 -12.12 -8.34 25.86
C ASN A 78 -10.92 -7.37 26.03
N ASN A 79 -10.91 -6.19 25.39
CA ASN A 79 -9.86 -5.18 25.55
C ASN A 79 -10.44 -3.84 26.03
N SER A 80 -10.99 -3.80 27.23
CA SER A 80 -11.33 -2.54 27.90
C SER A 80 -10.05 -1.77 28.27
N ASN A 81 -9.94 -0.52 27.77
CA ASN A 81 -8.93 0.53 28.00
C ASN A 81 -7.80 0.77 26.97
N ASP A 82 -7.74 0.07 25.83
CA ASP A 82 -6.62 0.26 24.88
C ASP A 82 -6.98 1.21 23.72
N HIS A 83 -6.35 2.39 23.69
CA HIS A 83 -6.60 3.47 22.72
C HIS A 83 -6.49 2.99 21.26
N LYS A 84 -7.59 2.84 20.53
CA LYS A 84 -7.66 2.61 19.06
C LYS A 84 -6.53 1.76 18.43
N VAL A 85 -6.19 0.60 19.01
CA VAL A 85 -5.15 -0.29 18.48
C VAL A 85 -5.67 -1.10 17.28
N LEU A 86 -5.03 -0.95 16.12
CA LEU A 86 -5.39 -1.62 14.87
C LEU A 86 -4.72 -2.98 14.69
N LEU A 87 -3.49 -3.11 15.19
CA LEU A 87 -2.67 -4.32 15.04
C LEU A 87 -1.76 -4.47 16.25
N LYS A 88 -1.62 -5.72 16.74
CA LYS A 88 -0.67 -6.09 17.79
C LYS A 88 0.36 -7.06 17.20
N TYR A 89 1.64 -6.81 17.48
CA TYR A 89 2.73 -7.72 17.21
C TYR A 89 3.14 -8.36 18.54
N SER A 90 3.01 -9.69 18.65
CA SER A 90 3.38 -10.39 19.88
C SER A 90 4.88 -10.58 20.03
N ASN A 91 5.60 -10.75 18.92
CA ASN A 91 7.02 -11.06 18.86
C ASN A 91 7.67 -10.29 17.69
N LEU A 92 8.21 -9.12 17.96
CA LEU A 92 9.04 -8.34 17.06
C LEU A 92 10.51 -8.68 17.29
N VAL A 93 11.23 -8.93 16.19
CA VAL A 93 12.66 -9.23 16.22
C VAL A 93 13.40 -8.02 15.64
N PRO A 94 14.21 -7.31 16.45
CA PRO A 94 14.97 -6.16 15.99
C PRO A 94 16.12 -6.61 15.07
N ALA A 95 16.34 -5.87 13.99
CA ALA A 95 17.41 -6.17 13.04
C ALA A 95 17.97 -4.91 12.35
N ARG A 96 19.11 -5.08 11.67
CA ARG A 96 19.72 -4.08 10.77
C ARG A 96 19.58 -4.53 9.33
N LEU A 97 18.84 -3.76 8.54
CA LEU A 97 18.68 -4.00 7.11
C LEU A 97 19.96 -3.60 6.37
N LEU A 98 20.54 -4.52 5.61
CA LEU A 98 21.75 -4.28 4.82
C LEU A 98 21.40 -3.84 3.41
N ARG A 99 20.47 -4.56 2.77
CA ARG A 99 20.01 -4.28 1.41
C ARG A 99 18.64 -4.89 1.15
N ARG A 100 17.92 -4.29 0.20
CA ARG A 100 16.69 -4.84 -0.37
C ARG A 100 16.90 -5.13 -1.85
N TYR A 101 16.44 -6.28 -2.32
CA TYR A 101 16.65 -6.73 -3.69
C TYR A 101 15.48 -7.58 -4.19
N LYS A 102 15.35 -7.72 -5.51
CA LYS A 102 14.25 -8.44 -6.17
C LYS A 102 12.85 -7.97 -5.74
N ARG A 103 12.72 -6.77 -5.17
CA ARG A 103 11.51 -6.17 -4.55
C ARG A 103 11.01 -6.87 -3.28
N PHE A 104 11.01 -8.20 -3.24
CA PHE A 104 10.40 -8.98 -2.15
C PHE A 104 11.40 -9.62 -1.19
N LEU A 105 12.70 -9.38 -1.34
CA LEU A 105 13.75 -9.90 -0.45
C LEU A 105 14.59 -8.78 0.16
N ALA A 106 15.10 -9.06 1.34
CA ALA A 106 16.03 -8.21 2.05
C ALA A 106 17.03 -9.07 2.83
N ASP A 107 18.27 -8.60 2.91
CA ASP A 107 19.27 -9.19 3.80
C ASP A 107 19.39 -8.33 5.05
N VAL A 108 19.33 -8.97 6.22
CA VAL A 108 19.39 -8.31 7.51
C VAL A 108 20.40 -8.97 8.43
N VAL A 109 20.86 -8.23 9.41
CA VAL A 109 21.61 -8.71 10.57
C VAL A 109 20.66 -8.70 11.76
N LEU A 110 20.37 -9.87 12.34
CA LEU A 110 19.53 -9.97 13.54
C LEU A 110 20.27 -9.39 14.73
N LEU A 111 19.61 -8.55 15.53
CA LEU A 111 20.19 -8.10 16.78
C LEU A 111 19.90 -9.18 17.82
N ASN A 112 20.92 -9.95 18.20
CA ASN A 112 20.79 -10.96 19.23
C ASN A 112 20.29 -10.28 20.52
N GLU A 113 19.12 -10.67 20.99
CA GLU A 113 18.73 -10.39 22.36
C GLU A 113 19.73 -11.11 23.25
N ILE A 114 20.47 -10.36 24.07
CA ILE A 114 21.21 -10.94 25.18
C ILE A 114 20.16 -11.73 25.97
N LYS A 115 20.26 -13.06 25.93
CA LYS A 115 19.48 -13.90 26.83
C LYS A 115 19.79 -13.37 28.23
N LYS A 116 18.75 -13.02 28.99
CA LYS A 116 18.89 -12.89 30.43
C LYS A 116 19.28 -14.28 30.93
N ASP A 117 20.57 -14.54 31.04
CA ASP A 117 21.05 -15.68 31.79
C ASP A 117 20.66 -15.41 33.24
N GLU A 118 19.71 -16.21 33.71
CA GLU A 118 19.43 -16.36 35.12
C GLU A 118 20.65 -17.05 35.77
N GLY A 119 21.22 -16.40 36.77
CA GLY A 119 22.12 -17.01 37.74
C GLY A 119 23.60 -16.62 37.60
N VAL A 120 24.06 -15.71 38.46
CA VAL A 120 25.07 -15.94 39.53
C VAL A 120 25.40 -14.59 40.19
N GLU A 121 25.81 -14.69 41.45
CA GLU A 121 25.63 -13.78 42.58
C GLU A 121 26.39 -12.44 42.55
N THR A 122 25.85 -11.54 43.36
CA THR A 122 26.42 -10.30 43.92
C THR A 122 27.85 -10.45 44.42
N VAL A 123 28.75 -9.50 44.07
CA VAL A 123 29.57 -8.71 45.03
C VAL A 123 30.03 -7.39 44.35
N GLY A 124 29.82 -6.26 45.03
CA GLY A 124 30.86 -5.23 45.22
C GLY A 124 31.16 -4.15 44.17
N GLU A 125 30.71 -2.95 44.50
CA GLU A 125 31.42 -1.66 44.41
C GLU A 125 31.44 -0.79 43.13
N LYS A 126 31.35 0.51 43.44
CA LYS A 126 31.17 1.71 42.61
C LYS A 126 32.40 2.04 41.73
N LYS A 127 32.17 2.54 40.50
CA LYS A 127 32.56 3.90 40.07
C LYS A 127 32.23 4.23 38.59
N SER A 128 32.04 5.55 38.41
CA SER A 128 32.15 6.40 37.22
C SER A 128 31.13 6.30 36.08
N VAL A 129 30.44 7.43 35.94
CA VAL A 129 29.80 7.97 34.74
C VAL A 129 30.85 8.14 33.64
N ALA A 130 30.62 7.49 32.49
CA ALA A 130 31.19 7.86 31.21
C ALA A 130 30.12 7.56 30.14
N GLU A 131 29.84 8.57 29.32
CA GLU A 131 29.06 8.43 28.09
C GLU A 131 29.86 7.54 27.14
N ASP A 132 29.48 6.27 27.06
CA ASP A 132 30.10 5.27 26.20
C ASP A 132 29.52 5.37 24.79
N ASP A 133 30.35 5.84 23.85
CA ASP A 133 30.07 5.89 22.42
C ASP A 133 30.23 4.54 21.72
N GLY A 134 30.44 3.45 22.47
CA GLY A 134 29.83 2.15 22.21
C GLY A 134 29.99 1.64 20.78
N SER A 135 31.19 1.74 20.22
CA SER A 135 31.60 0.98 19.04
C SER A 135 31.72 -0.51 19.42
N VAL A 136 30.57 -1.14 19.65
CA VAL A 136 30.47 -2.58 19.84
C VAL A 136 30.69 -3.23 18.49
N GLU A 137 31.89 -3.78 18.27
CA GLU A 137 32.15 -4.71 17.18
C GLU A 137 31.15 -5.88 17.28
N PRO A 138 30.29 -6.10 16.27
CA PRO A 138 29.29 -7.14 16.34
C PRO A 138 29.95 -8.52 16.18
N ASN A 139 29.97 -9.30 17.26
CA ASN A 139 30.25 -10.75 17.23
C ASN A 139 29.48 -11.39 16.07
N ALA A 140 30.19 -12.13 15.22
CA ALA A 140 29.76 -12.67 13.92
C ALA A 140 28.25 -12.88 13.80
N THR A 141 27.56 -11.85 13.34
CA THR A 141 26.09 -11.81 13.33
C THR A 141 25.61 -12.35 12.00
N SER A 142 25.02 -13.54 12.00
CA SER A 142 24.63 -14.23 10.77
C SER A 142 23.67 -13.37 9.94
N ILE A 143 24.03 -13.11 8.68
CA ILE A 143 23.14 -12.45 7.72
C ILE A 143 21.98 -13.41 7.41
N VAL A 144 20.75 -12.92 7.55
CA VAL A 144 19.52 -13.67 7.28
C VAL A 144 18.76 -12.99 6.14
N THR A 145 18.32 -13.78 5.16
CA THR A 145 17.39 -13.30 4.14
C THR A 145 15.95 -13.34 4.66
N VAL A 146 15.23 -12.23 4.52
CA VAL A 146 13.86 -12.04 5.01
C VAL A 146 12.91 -11.69 3.87
N TYR A 147 11.62 -11.96 4.06
CA TYR A 147 10.58 -11.54 3.13
C TYR A 147 10.27 -10.05 3.32
N CYS A 148 10.27 -9.29 2.23
CA CYS A 148 9.82 -7.89 2.19
C CYS A 148 8.41 -7.83 1.59
N PRO A 149 7.35 -7.65 2.40
CA PRO A 149 5.95 -7.58 1.96
C PRO A 149 5.57 -6.22 1.36
N ASN A 150 6.48 -5.63 0.57
CA ASN A 150 6.27 -4.41 -0.17
C ASN A 150 6.83 -4.61 -1.58
N THR A 151 6.03 -4.39 -2.62
CA THR A 151 6.48 -4.56 -4.03
C THR A 151 6.86 -3.24 -4.68
N GLY A 152 6.54 -2.10 -4.05
CA GLY A 152 6.90 -0.76 -4.49
C GLY A 152 8.38 -0.44 -4.25
N PRO A 153 8.88 0.69 -4.75
CA PRO A 153 10.26 1.11 -4.55
C PRO A 153 10.63 1.42 -3.09
N MET A 154 9.66 1.72 -2.22
CA MET A 154 9.91 2.20 -0.85
C MET A 154 10.70 3.52 -0.85
N VAL A 155 10.27 4.48 -1.69
CA VAL A 155 10.91 5.80 -1.84
C VAL A 155 11.02 6.48 -0.48
N GLY A 156 12.21 7.01 -0.16
CA GLY A 156 12.51 7.71 1.09
C GLY A 156 12.66 6.80 2.33
N LEU A 157 12.53 5.47 2.19
CA LEU A 157 12.67 4.55 3.32
C LEU A 157 14.03 3.85 3.39
N LEU A 158 14.77 3.82 2.28
CA LEU A 158 16.01 3.04 2.16
C LEU A 158 17.27 3.90 2.30
N GLU A 159 17.14 5.16 2.71
CA GLU A 159 18.26 6.11 2.86
C GLU A 159 19.24 5.72 3.97
N GLY A 160 18.78 5.04 5.01
CA GLY A 160 19.61 4.54 6.11
C GLY A 160 20.40 3.26 5.78
N LEU A 161 20.52 2.89 4.50
CA LEU A 161 21.28 1.69 4.09
C LEU A 161 22.77 2.01 3.81
N PRO A 162 23.67 1.06 4.11
CA PRO A 162 23.41 -0.16 4.90
C PRO A 162 23.17 0.18 6.38
N ASN A 163 22.55 -0.74 7.12
CA ASN A 163 22.31 -0.71 8.57
C ASN A 163 21.07 0.05 9.08
N ALA A 164 20.04 0.18 8.24
CA ALA A 164 18.76 0.76 8.65
C ALA A 164 18.11 -0.09 9.76
N ARG A 165 17.57 0.54 10.80
CA ARG A 165 16.87 -0.18 11.87
C ARG A 165 15.52 -0.68 11.37
N VAL A 166 15.24 -1.96 11.62
CA VAL A 166 13.99 -2.58 11.23
C VAL A 166 13.44 -3.47 12.35
N GLN A 167 12.14 -3.74 12.30
CA GLN A 167 11.52 -4.80 13.09
C GLN A 167 10.92 -5.86 12.17
N LEU A 168 11.10 -7.11 12.56
CA LEU A 168 10.64 -8.28 11.82
C LEU A 168 9.57 -9.00 12.64
N SER A 169 8.62 -9.65 11.97
CA SER A 169 7.86 -10.75 12.59
C SER A 169 8.50 -12.09 12.23
N LYS A 170 8.40 -13.07 13.13
CA LYS A 170 8.84 -14.45 12.90
C LYS A 170 7.63 -15.36 12.75
N SER A 171 7.57 -16.13 11.67
CA SER A 171 6.61 -17.20 11.50
C SER A 171 7.16 -18.51 12.05
N SER A 172 6.30 -19.30 12.71
CA SER A 172 6.59 -20.66 13.15
C SER A 172 6.27 -21.72 12.10
N ASP A 173 5.72 -21.35 10.94
CA ASP A 173 5.39 -22.30 9.87
C ASP A 173 6.67 -22.87 9.23
N PRO A 174 6.99 -24.15 9.42
CA PRO A 174 8.22 -24.75 8.88
C PRO A 174 8.22 -24.82 7.35
N LYS A 175 7.06 -24.66 6.69
CA LYS A 175 6.96 -24.68 5.22
C LYS A 175 7.38 -23.35 4.60
N ARG A 176 7.53 -22.27 5.39
CA ARG A 176 7.95 -20.97 4.86
C ARG A 176 9.43 -20.98 4.51
N LYS A 177 9.73 -20.64 3.26
CA LYS A 177 11.11 -20.42 2.79
C LYS A 177 11.85 -19.33 3.57
N TYR A 178 11.13 -18.28 4.00
CA TYR A 178 11.68 -17.19 4.79
C TYR A 178 10.87 -17.08 6.09
N ALA A 179 11.51 -17.40 7.21
CA ALA A 179 10.87 -17.39 8.53
C ALA A 179 10.49 -15.96 8.97
N TYR A 180 11.26 -14.96 8.54
CA TYR A 180 11.09 -13.57 8.95
C TYR A 180 10.41 -12.74 7.87
N THR A 181 9.53 -11.84 8.31
CA THR A 181 8.86 -10.83 7.47
C THR A 181 9.23 -9.44 7.96
N LEU A 182 9.65 -8.54 7.06
CA LEU A 182 9.94 -7.15 7.37
C LEU A 182 8.62 -6.40 7.63
N GLU A 183 8.41 -5.91 8.85
CA GLU A 183 7.15 -5.25 9.24
C GLU A 183 7.24 -3.73 9.24
N MET A 184 8.35 -3.20 9.76
CA MET A 184 8.58 -1.75 9.84
C MET A 184 10.05 -1.39 9.72
N ILE A 185 10.30 -0.18 9.26
CA ILE A 185 11.62 0.43 9.10
C ILE A 185 11.64 1.77 9.82
N GLN A 186 12.73 2.08 10.51
CA GLN A 186 12.93 3.37 11.15
C GLN A 186 13.70 4.29 10.20
N ILE A 187 13.19 5.49 10.01
CA ILE A 187 13.85 6.56 9.25
C ILE A 187 14.08 7.77 10.16
N TYR A 188 15.02 8.64 9.79
CA TYR A 188 15.13 9.97 10.38
C TYR A 188 14.39 10.97 9.50
N ASN A 189 13.42 11.69 10.04
CA ASN A 189 12.59 12.60 9.24
C ASN A 189 13.11 14.05 9.15
N GLY A 190 14.27 14.33 9.76
CA GLY A 190 14.83 15.67 9.93
C GLY A 190 14.83 16.14 11.39
N GLU A 191 13.91 15.63 12.20
CA GLU A 191 13.69 16.06 13.59
C GLU A 191 13.78 14.89 14.58
N ARG A 192 13.21 13.74 14.23
CA ARG A 192 13.21 12.53 15.06
C ARG A 192 13.25 11.27 14.22
N ASN A 193 13.49 10.16 14.92
CA ASN A 193 13.30 8.84 14.35
C ASN A 193 11.80 8.50 14.28
N VAL A 194 11.37 7.97 13.13
CA VAL A 194 9.97 7.61 12.83
C VAL A 194 9.92 6.16 12.38
N TRP A 195 9.02 5.37 12.97
CA TRP A 195 8.71 4.04 12.48
C TRP A 195 7.70 4.10 11.35
N VAL A 196 8.01 3.47 10.23
CA VAL A 196 7.15 3.38 9.05
C VAL A 196 6.81 1.92 8.78
N GLY A 197 5.52 1.62 8.65
CA GLY A 197 5.04 0.28 8.31
C GLY A 197 5.31 -0.04 6.85
N VAL A 198 5.93 -1.18 6.55
CA VAL A 198 6.26 -1.57 5.17
C VAL A 198 5.35 -2.66 4.62
N HIS A 199 4.65 -3.38 5.49
CA HIS A 199 3.77 -4.49 5.11
C HIS A 199 2.47 -3.98 4.49
N SER A 200 2.42 -3.85 3.17
CA SER A 200 1.27 -3.22 2.51
C SER A 200 -0.03 -4.00 2.70
N ALA A 201 0.05 -5.34 2.76
CA ALA A 201 -1.12 -6.20 2.98
C ALA A 201 -1.64 -6.17 4.44
N SER A 202 -0.92 -5.59 5.40
CA SER A 202 -1.47 -5.38 6.75
C SER A 202 -2.49 -4.25 6.79
N ALA A 203 -2.47 -3.31 5.83
CA ALA A 203 -3.41 -2.20 5.75
C ALA A 203 -4.87 -2.67 5.71
N ASN A 204 -5.19 -3.69 4.90
CA ASN A 204 -6.55 -4.24 4.84
C ASN A 204 -6.98 -4.82 6.20
N ARG A 205 -6.09 -5.53 6.90
CA ARG A 205 -6.38 -6.07 8.25
C ARG A 205 -6.62 -4.97 9.28
N MET A 206 -5.84 -3.89 9.21
CA MET A 206 -6.01 -2.73 10.08
C MET A 206 -7.32 -1.99 9.80
N VAL A 207 -7.65 -1.74 8.52
CA VAL A 207 -8.93 -1.12 8.14
C VAL A 207 -10.12 -2.00 8.51
N GLU A 208 -10.02 -3.32 8.33
CA GLU A 208 -11.05 -4.28 8.78
C GLU A 208 -11.32 -4.14 10.29
N HIS A 209 -10.27 -4.03 11.11
CA HIS A 209 -10.41 -3.77 12.53
C HIS A 209 -11.09 -2.43 12.79
N ALA A 210 -10.65 -1.35 12.13
CA ALA A 210 -11.23 -0.02 12.30
C ALA A 210 -12.72 0.04 11.91
N LEU A 211 -13.11 -0.70 10.87
CA LEU A 211 -14.51 -0.87 10.46
C LEU A 211 -15.31 -1.61 11.54
N ALA A 212 -14.84 -2.76 11.98
CA ALA A 212 -15.47 -3.52 13.05
C ALA A 212 -15.70 -2.69 14.34
N SER A 213 -14.71 -1.85 14.68
CA SER A 213 -14.72 -0.99 15.85
C SER A 213 -15.42 0.37 15.65
N ARG A 214 -15.93 0.67 14.45
CA ARG A 214 -16.59 1.96 14.12
C ARG A 214 -15.74 3.20 14.33
N TRP A 215 -14.43 3.10 14.13
CA TRP A 215 -13.52 4.23 14.33
C TRP A 215 -13.41 5.17 13.12
N LEU A 216 -13.93 4.75 11.97
CA LEU A 216 -13.94 5.52 10.71
C LEU A 216 -15.29 6.23 10.56
N THR A 217 -15.46 7.33 11.27
CA THR A 217 -16.76 8.03 11.46
C THR A 217 -17.38 8.54 10.17
N GLU A 218 -16.56 8.93 9.20
CA GLU A 218 -16.93 9.48 7.90
C GLU A 218 -17.70 8.46 7.02
N LEU A 219 -17.60 7.17 7.34
CA LEU A 219 -18.33 6.10 6.66
C LEU A 219 -19.79 5.97 7.12
N GLY A 220 -20.18 6.68 8.18
CA GLY A 220 -21.54 6.65 8.71
C GLY A 220 -21.98 5.28 9.21
N HIS A 221 -23.29 5.05 9.19
CA HIS A 221 -23.90 3.81 9.65
C HIS A 221 -23.87 2.73 8.54
N TYR A 222 -23.68 1.48 8.97
CA TYR A 222 -23.77 0.26 8.15
C TYR A 222 -24.09 -0.91 9.06
N ASP A 223 -24.57 -2.02 8.52
CA ASP A 223 -24.98 -3.24 9.25
C ASP A 223 -24.03 -4.42 9.01
N SER A 224 -23.33 -4.44 7.88
CA SER A 224 -22.40 -5.53 7.56
C SER A 224 -21.15 -5.07 6.81
N VAL A 225 -20.10 -5.88 6.87
CA VAL A 225 -18.84 -5.70 6.14
C VAL A 225 -18.54 -6.99 5.38
N ARG A 226 -18.37 -6.91 4.06
CA ARG A 226 -17.94 -8.02 3.19
C ARG A 226 -16.57 -7.72 2.62
N ARG A 227 -15.72 -8.74 2.46
CA ARG A 227 -14.35 -8.61 1.95
C ARG A 227 -14.20 -9.10 0.53
N GLU A 228 -13.22 -8.56 -0.18
CA GLU A 228 -12.73 -9.09 -1.47
C GLU A 228 -13.87 -9.28 -2.48
N VAL A 229 -14.80 -8.32 -2.53
CA VAL A 229 -16.01 -8.43 -3.33
C VAL A 229 -15.68 -8.15 -4.79
N LYS A 230 -16.03 -9.08 -5.67
CA LYS A 230 -15.88 -8.87 -7.11
C LYS A 230 -16.86 -7.78 -7.57
N PHE A 231 -16.35 -6.71 -8.18
CA PHE A 231 -17.16 -5.60 -8.68
C PHE A 231 -16.90 -5.29 -10.17
N ALA A 232 -15.84 -5.87 -10.74
CA ALA A 232 -15.56 -5.82 -12.17
C ALA A 232 -15.02 -7.19 -12.65
N LYS A 233 -14.85 -7.35 -13.98
CA LYS A 233 -14.48 -8.64 -14.60
C LYS A 233 -13.26 -9.29 -13.93
N ASN A 234 -12.22 -8.50 -13.67
CA ASN A 234 -10.92 -8.94 -13.15
C ASN A 234 -10.47 -8.16 -11.91
N SER A 235 -11.40 -7.58 -11.15
CA SER A 235 -11.07 -6.77 -9.97
C SER A 235 -12.02 -7.05 -8.82
N ARG A 236 -11.45 -6.96 -7.62
CA ARG A 236 -12.14 -7.04 -6.34
C ARG A 236 -11.86 -5.75 -5.60
N VAL A 237 -12.88 -5.28 -4.89
CA VAL A 237 -12.76 -4.19 -3.93
C VAL A 237 -12.46 -4.79 -2.57
N ASP A 238 -11.68 -4.11 -1.76
CA ASP A 238 -11.23 -4.64 -0.47
C ASP A 238 -12.42 -4.90 0.47
N PHE A 239 -13.37 -3.96 0.54
CA PHE A 239 -14.58 -4.09 1.35
C PHE A 239 -15.85 -3.58 0.65
N VAL A 240 -17.00 -4.14 1.03
CA VAL A 240 -18.33 -3.55 0.80
C VAL A 240 -19.06 -3.47 2.11
N LEU A 241 -19.50 -2.27 2.48
CA LEU A 241 -20.36 -2.03 3.64
C LEU A 241 -21.81 -2.03 3.16
N THR A 242 -22.72 -2.66 3.91
CA THR A 242 -24.16 -2.65 3.56
C THR A 242 -24.97 -2.02 4.68
N THR A 243 -26.01 -1.27 4.33
CA THR A 243 -27.03 -0.79 5.27
C THR A 243 -28.38 -1.37 4.85
N ASN A 244 -29.14 -1.84 5.84
CA ASN A 244 -30.40 -2.55 5.65
C ASN A 244 -31.58 -1.67 6.07
N ALA A 245 -32.70 -1.83 5.38
CA ALA A 245 -34.00 -1.35 5.84
C ALA A 245 -34.54 -2.25 6.97
N LYS A 246 -35.64 -1.81 7.61
CA LYS A 246 -36.30 -2.54 8.70
C LYS A 246 -36.77 -3.94 8.30
N ASP A 247 -37.09 -4.14 7.03
CA ASP A 247 -37.50 -5.42 6.45
C ASP A 247 -36.31 -6.33 6.06
N GLY A 248 -35.07 -5.87 6.31
CA GLY A 248 -33.84 -6.59 5.99
C GLY A 248 -33.32 -6.37 4.56
N ALA A 249 -34.02 -5.61 3.72
CA ALA A 249 -33.55 -5.31 2.36
C ALA A 249 -32.31 -4.39 2.39
N ILE A 250 -31.30 -4.68 1.56
CA ILE A 250 -30.12 -3.80 1.45
C ILE A 250 -30.55 -2.52 0.71
N ILE A 251 -30.42 -1.38 1.38
CA ILE A 251 -30.78 -0.05 0.84
C ILE A 251 -29.57 0.77 0.44
N HIS A 252 -28.37 0.40 0.91
CA HIS A 252 -27.13 1.09 0.55
C HIS A 252 -25.96 0.11 0.57
N GLU A 253 -25.15 0.12 -0.50
CA GLU A 253 -23.82 -0.50 -0.53
C GLU A 253 -22.74 0.58 -0.72
N GLN A 254 -21.71 0.53 0.12
CA GLN A 254 -20.53 1.40 0.03
C GLN A 254 -19.30 0.56 -0.30
N TYR A 255 -18.74 0.76 -1.48
CA TYR A 255 -17.57 0.06 -2.01
C TYR A 255 -16.30 0.77 -1.52
N LEU A 256 -15.40 0.04 -0.87
CA LEU A 256 -14.28 0.63 -0.15
C LEU A 256 -12.94 -0.03 -0.52
N GLU A 257 -12.07 0.77 -1.14
CA GLU A 257 -10.71 0.39 -1.53
C GLU A 257 -9.70 0.94 -0.53
N VAL A 258 -8.69 0.15 -0.15
CA VAL A 258 -7.63 0.50 0.79
C VAL A 258 -6.30 0.64 0.04
N LYS A 259 -5.57 1.70 0.35
CA LYS A 259 -4.21 1.95 -0.13
C LYS A 259 -3.28 2.12 1.06
N SER A 260 -2.20 1.36 1.07
CA SER A 260 -1.11 1.53 2.04
C SER A 260 -0.21 2.68 1.61
N VAL A 261 0.02 3.65 2.50
CA VAL A 261 0.79 4.86 2.21
C VAL A 261 2.00 4.95 3.14
N THR A 262 3.19 5.10 2.55
CA THR A 262 4.47 5.17 3.28
C THR A 262 5.32 6.38 2.88
N LEU A 263 5.16 6.87 1.66
CA LEU A 263 5.86 8.03 1.14
C LEU A 263 5.39 9.29 1.88
N ALA A 264 6.35 10.10 2.32
CA ALA A 264 6.11 11.44 2.84
C ALA A 264 7.11 12.43 2.27
N VAL A 265 6.63 13.57 1.82
CA VAL A 265 7.41 14.64 1.21
C VAL A 265 7.35 15.89 2.09
N SER A 266 8.49 16.52 2.33
CA SER A 266 8.54 17.83 2.99
C SER A 266 8.07 18.91 2.02
N ARG A 267 7.17 19.81 2.47
CA ARG A 267 6.58 20.83 1.60
C ARG A 267 7.31 22.16 1.57
N PHE A 268 8.16 22.44 2.56
CA PHE A 268 8.88 23.71 2.69
C PHE A 268 10.24 23.50 3.36
N HIS A 269 11.13 24.50 3.24
CA HIS A 269 12.35 24.59 4.06
C HIS A 269 12.06 24.82 5.57
N LYS A 270 10.79 24.98 5.97
CA LYS A 270 10.36 25.00 7.38
C LYS A 270 10.09 23.57 7.85
N SER A 271 10.81 23.20 8.90
CA SER A 271 11.19 21.83 9.31
C SER A 271 10.08 20.80 9.56
N SER A 272 8.85 21.18 9.91
CA SER A 272 7.92 20.23 10.56
C SER A 272 6.72 19.74 9.74
N SER A 273 6.41 20.33 8.57
CA SER A 273 5.20 19.96 7.81
C SER A 273 5.49 18.97 6.69
N ARG A 274 4.95 17.75 6.81
CA ARG A 274 5.11 16.67 5.82
C ARG A 274 3.75 16.20 5.28
N CYS A 275 3.71 16.01 3.96
CA CYS A 275 2.54 15.49 3.25
C CYS A 275 2.76 14.00 2.95
N ALA A 276 1.84 13.15 3.39
CA ALA A 276 1.79 11.75 2.97
C ALA A 276 1.30 11.66 1.52
N MET A 277 1.94 10.84 0.69
CA MET A 277 1.58 10.76 -0.73
C MET A 277 1.45 9.34 -1.23
N PHE A 278 0.51 9.10 -2.15
CA PHE A 278 0.36 7.82 -2.83
C PHE A 278 0.04 7.99 -4.31
N PRO A 279 0.65 7.20 -5.22
CA PRO A 279 1.67 6.18 -4.95
C PRO A 279 3.09 6.76 -4.86
N ASP A 280 4.08 5.91 -4.57
CA ASP A 280 5.51 6.22 -4.60
C ASP A 280 6.19 5.85 -5.94
N THR A 281 5.41 5.33 -6.90
CA THR A 281 5.78 5.04 -8.29
C THR A 281 4.51 4.87 -9.11
N ILE A 282 4.60 4.90 -10.44
CA ILE A 282 3.50 4.54 -11.34
C ILE A 282 2.86 3.21 -10.92
N SER A 283 1.54 3.22 -10.72
CA SER A 283 0.75 2.06 -10.29
C SER A 283 -0.44 1.85 -11.21
N VAL A 284 -0.21 1.13 -12.31
CA VAL A 284 -1.27 0.74 -13.28
C VAL A 284 -2.41 -0.01 -12.60
N ARG A 285 -2.11 -0.81 -11.57
CA ARG A 285 -3.14 -1.49 -10.75
C ARG A 285 -4.01 -0.49 -10.01
N ALA A 286 -3.42 0.51 -9.35
CA ALA A 286 -4.19 1.51 -8.62
C ALA A 286 -5.03 2.37 -9.57
N GLN A 287 -4.46 2.77 -10.72
CA GLN A 287 -5.18 3.48 -11.79
C GLN A 287 -6.38 2.67 -12.27
N LYS A 288 -6.21 1.38 -12.58
CA LYS A 288 -7.29 0.50 -13.01
C LYS A 288 -8.42 0.43 -11.97
N HIS A 289 -8.08 0.24 -10.70
CA HIS A 289 -9.07 0.10 -9.64
C HIS A 289 -9.89 1.37 -9.42
N VAL A 290 -9.26 2.56 -9.42
CA VAL A 290 -10.00 3.83 -9.26
C VAL A 290 -10.92 4.09 -10.46
N THR A 291 -10.48 3.76 -11.68
CA THR A 291 -11.31 3.86 -12.89
C THR A 291 -12.51 2.93 -12.80
N GLU A 292 -12.29 1.64 -12.53
CA GLU A 292 -13.39 0.66 -12.45
C GLU A 292 -14.40 1.00 -11.35
N LEU A 293 -13.93 1.54 -10.20
CA LEU A 293 -14.81 1.98 -9.13
C LEU A 293 -15.64 3.21 -9.54
N THR A 294 -15.02 4.14 -10.26
CA THR A 294 -15.71 5.32 -10.81
C THR A 294 -16.77 4.92 -11.84
N ASP A 295 -16.45 3.97 -12.71
CA ASP A 295 -17.35 3.47 -13.75
C ASP A 295 -18.58 2.78 -13.14
N LEU A 296 -18.39 1.93 -12.11
CA LEU A 296 -19.47 1.25 -11.38
C LEU A 296 -20.50 2.24 -10.83
N LEU A 297 -20.01 3.29 -10.15
CA LEU A 297 -20.88 4.27 -9.51
C LEU A 297 -21.55 5.20 -10.52
N SER A 298 -20.84 5.56 -11.58
CA SER A 298 -21.36 6.41 -12.66
C SER A 298 -22.44 5.69 -13.48
N ALA A 299 -22.28 4.39 -13.76
CA ALA A 299 -23.29 3.60 -14.46
C ALA A 299 -24.59 3.52 -13.65
N THR A 300 -24.48 3.35 -12.33
CA THR A 300 -25.64 3.24 -11.45
C THR A 300 -26.39 4.56 -11.29
N ALA A 301 -25.67 5.69 -11.21
CA ALA A 301 -26.27 7.02 -11.15
C ALA A 301 -27.13 7.34 -12.40
N LYS A 302 -26.69 6.90 -13.59
CA LYS A 302 -27.45 7.10 -14.84
C LYS A 302 -28.76 6.32 -14.86
N VAL A 303 -28.76 5.09 -14.37
CA VAL A 303 -29.96 4.24 -14.30
C VAL A 303 -31.00 4.83 -13.34
N GLN A 304 -30.57 5.45 -12.24
CA GLN A 304 -31.48 6.09 -11.28
C GLN A 304 -32.13 7.39 -11.79
N GLY A 305 -31.54 8.04 -12.80
CA GLY A 305 -32.10 9.24 -13.43
C GLY A 305 -33.16 8.97 -14.51
N SER A 306 -33.23 7.73 -15.02
CA SER A 306 -34.27 7.29 -15.95
C SER A 306 -35.52 6.88 -15.16
N GLN A 307 -36.62 7.62 -15.35
CA GLN A 307 -37.87 7.45 -14.60
C GLN A 307 -38.61 6.13 -14.90
N GLU A 308 -38.08 5.00 -14.47
CA GLU A 308 -38.87 3.77 -14.32
C GLU A 308 -38.76 3.26 -12.88
N LYS A 309 -39.87 3.43 -12.16
CA LYS A 309 -40.05 3.19 -10.73
C LYS A 309 -40.25 1.69 -10.41
N LYS A 310 -39.92 1.31 -9.16
CA LYS A 310 -40.54 0.25 -8.32
C LYS A 310 -39.82 -1.10 -8.09
N THR A 311 -38.50 -1.14 -8.06
CA THR A 311 -37.79 -2.22 -7.30
C THR A 311 -36.74 -1.56 -6.43
N SER A 312 -36.65 -1.93 -5.15
CA SER A 312 -35.81 -1.31 -4.11
C SER A 312 -34.43 -0.93 -4.65
N THR A 313 -34.23 0.34 -5.01
CA THR A 313 -32.99 0.78 -5.64
C THR A 313 -31.96 0.96 -4.55
N CYS A 314 -31.15 -0.08 -4.33
CA CYS A 314 -30.00 0.00 -3.45
C CYS A 314 -29.12 1.17 -3.89
N LYS A 315 -28.92 2.16 -3.01
CA LYS A 315 -27.97 3.25 -3.24
C LYS A 315 -26.56 2.67 -3.33
N LEU A 316 -25.72 3.21 -4.20
CA LEU A 316 -24.30 2.88 -4.24
C LEU A 316 -23.45 4.11 -3.90
N SER A 317 -22.37 3.91 -3.15
CA SER A 317 -21.32 4.91 -2.98
C SER A 317 -19.93 4.26 -2.96
N GLY A 318 -18.89 5.08 -3.09
CA GLY A 318 -17.50 4.63 -3.08
C GLY A 318 -16.64 5.39 -2.09
N THR A 319 -15.62 4.72 -1.57
CA THR A 319 -14.59 5.34 -0.74
C THR A 319 -13.23 4.73 -1.03
N ILE A 320 -12.20 5.56 -1.08
CA ILE A 320 -10.80 5.13 -1.10
C ILE A 320 -10.16 5.59 0.20
N ILE A 321 -9.70 4.63 1.01
CA ILE A 321 -8.99 4.87 2.26
C ILE A 321 -7.49 4.76 2.03
N PHE A 322 -6.78 5.83 2.29
CA PHE A 322 -5.32 5.91 2.31
C PHE A 322 -4.83 5.74 3.75
N LEU A 323 -4.38 4.54 4.10
CA LEU A 323 -3.84 4.25 5.42
C LEU A 323 -2.35 4.63 5.46
N VAL A 324 -2.07 5.76 6.09
CA VAL A 324 -0.72 6.32 6.27
C VAL A 324 -0.05 5.60 7.45
N GLN A 325 0.88 4.71 7.13
CA GLN A 325 1.59 3.87 8.12
C GLN A 325 2.81 4.58 8.72
N ARG A 326 2.61 5.81 9.20
CA ARG A 326 3.60 6.68 9.86
C ARG A 326 2.88 7.82 10.60
N ASP A 327 3.51 8.38 11.62
CA ASP A 327 2.92 9.36 12.56
C ASP A 327 3.44 10.80 12.38
N ASP A 328 4.23 11.04 11.33
CA ASP A 328 4.90 12.33 11.10
C ASP A 328 4.35 13.09 9.88
N CYS A 329 3.15 12.76 9.42
CA CYS A 329 2.44 13.48 8.35
C CYS A 329 1.20 14.18 8.90
N ASN A 330 0.91 15.38 8.39
CA ASN A 330 -0.23 16.19 8.82
C ASN A 330 -1.33 16.35 7.75
N GLU A 331 -1.05 15.88 6.53
CA GLU A 331 -1.97 15.95 5.40
C GLU A 331 -1.67 14.81 4.42
N PHE A 332 -2.57 14.58 3.47
CA PHE A 332 -2.41 13.59 2.42
C PHE A 332 -2.72 14.14 1.03
N ALA A 333 -1.98 13.68 0.02
CA ALA A 333 -2.27 13.97 -1.40
C ALA A 333 -2.05 12.76 -2.31
N PRO A 334 -2.89 12.56 -3.34
CA PRO A 334 -2.50 11.73 -4.48
C PRO A 334 -1.21 12.28 -5.13
N SER A 335 -0.26 11.40 -5.42
CA SER A 335 1.10 11.78 -5.80
C SER A 335 1.22 12.13 -7.28
N PHE A 336 1.03 13.40 -7.62
CA PHE A 336 1.17 13.87 -9.01
C PHE A 336 2.57 13.66 -9.59
N GLN A 337 3.61 13.86 -8.76
CA GLN A 337 5.01 13.72 -9.16
C GLN A 337 5.36 12.28 -9.56
N HIS A 338 4.80 11.28 -8.87
CA HIS A 338 5.14 9.87 -9.07
C HIS A 338 4.17 9.15 -10.00
N ASP A 339 2.90 9.57 -10.02
CA ASP A 339 1.88 9.03 -10.92
C ASP A 339 0.80 10.11 -11.20
N LYS A 340 1.10 11.00 -12.15
CA LYS A 340 0.18 12.04 -12.63
C LYS A 340 -1.18 11.46 -13.01
N LYS A 341 -1.20 10.31 -13.70
CA LYS A 341 -2.45 9.70 -14.17
C LYS A 341 -3.32 9.23 -13.00
N PHE A 342 -2.72 8.60 -11.99
CA PHE A 342 -3.45 8.22 -10.78
C PHE A 342 -4.02 9.44 -10.06
N ALA A 343 -3.24 10.51 -9.90
CA ALA A 343 -3.70 11.74 -9.25
C ALA A 343 -4.89 12.37 -10.00
N GLU A 344 -4.85 12.43 -11.33
CA GLU A 344 -5.96 12.89 -12.16
C GLU A 344 -7.20 11.99 -12.01
N LEU A 345 -7.03 10.67 -11.98
CA LEU A 345 -8.13 9.73 -11.78
C LEU A 345 -8.76 9.86 -10.38
N CYS A 346 -7.98 10.14 -9.34
CA CYS A 346 -8.52 10.46 -8.02
C CYS A 346 -9.36 11.75 -8.05
N ALA A 347 -8.93 12.77 -8.79
CA ALA A 347 -9.71 14.00 -8.95
C ALA A 347 -11.03 13.75 -9.69
N VAL A 348 -11.02 12.90 -10.72
CA VAL A 348 -12.25 12.48 -11.42
C VAL A 348 -13.16 11.68 -10.49
N ALA A 349 -12.62 10.69 -9.77
CA ALA A 349 -13.36 9.89 -8.80
C ALA A 349 -14.05 10.76 -7.73
N ALA A 350 -13.32 11.73 -7.17
CA ALA A 350 -13.86 12.67 -6.19
C ALA A 350 -15.01 13.51 -6.76
N LYS A 351 -14.88 14.02 -8.00
CA LYS A 351 -15.95 14.74 -8.70
C LYS A 351 -17.18 13.86 -8.96
N SER A 352 -17.00 12.56 -9.14
CA SER A 352 -18.07 11.57 -9.28
C SER A 352 -18.69 11.12 -7.95
N GLY A 353 -18.27 11.71 -6.82
CA GLY A 353 -18.83 11.41 -5.49
C GLY A 353 -18.13 10.29 -4.72
N ILE A 354 -16.99 9.77 -5.20
CA ILE A 354 -16.15 8.85 -4.41
C ILE A 354 -15.44 9.65 -3.32
N GLN A 355 -15.62 9.23 -2.07
CA GLN A 355 -14.92 9.86 -0.95
C GLN A 355 -13.46 9.42 -0.91
N LEU A 356 -12.54 10.36 -0.75
CA LEU A 356 -11.13 10.07 -0.49
C LEU A 356 -10.85 10.38 0.97
N LEU A 357 -10.47 9.36 1.75
CA LEU A 357 -10.17 9.51 3.17
C LEU A 357 -8.73 9.10 3.42
N ALA A 358 -8.02 9.81 4.29
CA ALA A 358 -6.69 9.44 4.74
C ALA A 358 -6.68 9.33 6.26
N TYR A 359 -6.04 8.28 6.78
CA TYR A 359 -5.87 8.08 8.23
C TYR A 359 -4.42 7.75 8.56
N ALA A 360 -3.88 8.40 9.58
CA ALA A 360 -2.53 8.16 10.08
C ALA A 360 -2.53 7.13 11.21
N CYS A 361 -1.44 6.37 11.28
CA CYS A 361 -1.19 5.42 12.34
C CYS A 361 0.21 5.60 12.94
N ALA A 362 0.33 5.43 14.25
CA ALA A 362 1.62 5.31 14.93
C ALA A 362 2.03 3.84 15.02
N LEU A 363 3.32 3.56 14.76
CA LEU A 363 3.93 2.25 14.95
C LEU A 363 4.83 2.31 16.19
N GLU A 364 4.47 1.53 17.19
CA GLU A 364 5.03 1.59 18.55
C GLU A 364 5.65 0.22 18.89
N PRO A 365 6.86 -0.12 18.39
CA PRO A 365 7.56 -1.32 18.83
C PRO A 365 8.11 -1.13 20.25
N ASP A 366 7.78 -2.04 21.15
CA ASP A 366 8.33 -2.14 22.50
C ASP A 366 9.52 -3.12 22.47
N LYS A 367 10.72 -2.55 22.52
CA LYS A 367 11.97 -3.32 22.55
C LYS A 367 12.17 -4.10 23.84
N THR A 368 11.53 -3.70 24.95
CA THR A 368 11.73 -4.35 26.25
C THR A 368 10.95 -5.65 26.36
N ARG A 369 9.80 -5.71 25.67
CA ARG A 369 8.91 -6.88 25.65
C ARG A 369 8.89 -7.61 24.30
N ASN A 370 9.72 -7.16 23.36
CA ASN A 370 9.76 -7.64 21.97
C ASN A 370 8.36 -7.72 21.36
N ASN A 371 7.51 -6.74 21.63
CA ASN A 371 6.16 -6.68 21.09
C ASN A 371 5.94 -5.30 20.47
N GLY A 372 4.74 -5.03 19.98
CA GLY A 372 4.43 -3.69 19.51
C GLY A 372 2.99 -3.54 19.10
N VAL A 373 2.58 -2.30 18.92
CA VAL A 373 1.22 -1.97 18.48
C VAL A 373 1.24 -1.00 17.32
N VAL A 374 0.20 -1.05 16.50
CA VAL A 374 -0.13 0.01 15.54
C VAL A 374 -1.40 0.68 15.99
N ARG A 375 -1.34 1.99 16.22
CA ARG A 375 -2.44 2.79 16.77
C ARG A 375 -3.01 3.73 15.74
N LEU A 376 -4.34 3.77 15.60
CA LEU A 376 -5.01 4.77 14.76
C LEU A 376 -4.94 6.14 15.43
N LEU A 377 -4.37 7.13 14.75
CA LEU A 377 -4.25 8.50 15.27
C LEU A 377 -5.49 9.32 14.95
N GLY A 378 -5.88 9.36 13.67
CA GLY A 378 -6.98 10.18 13.19
C GLY A 378 -6.93 10.38 11.69
N SER A 379 -7.92 11.10 11.16
CA SER A 379 -7.94 11.46 9.75
C SER A 379 -6.94 12.57 9.45
N LEU A 380 -6.33 12.50 8.26
CA LEU A 380 -5.51 13.56 7.71
C LEU A 380 -6.34 14.35 6.69
N PRO A 381 -6.30 15.69 6.70
CA PRO A 381 -6.92 16.48 5.65
C PRO A 381 -6.30 16.16 4.29
N LEU A 382 -7.15 16.14 3.26
CA LEU A 382 -6.67 16.13 1.87
C LEU A 382 -6.06 17.48 1.55
N TYR A 383 -4.83 17.46 1.03
CA TYR A 383 -4.20 18.67 0.54
C TYR A 383 -5.00 19.24 -0.64
N LYS A 384 -5.38 20.51 -0.52
CA LYS A 384 -5.94 21.29 -1.61
C LYS A 384 -4.83 22.24 -2.08
N ALA A 385 -4.35 22.05 -3.29
CA ALA A 385 -3.55 23.07 -3.94
C ALA A 385 -4.47 24.29 -4.16
N SER A 386 -4.25 25.33 -3.36
CA SER A 386 -4.87 26.65 -3.51
C SER A 386 -4.38 27.35 -4.77
#